data_AF-A0A957L7J8-F1
#
_entry.id   AF-A0A957L7J8-F1
#
_cell.length_a   1.000
_cell.length_b   1.000
_cell.length_c   1.000
_cell.angle_alpha   90.00
_cell.angle_beta   90.00
_cell.angle_gamma   90.00
#
_symmetry.space_group_name_H-M   'P 1'
#
loop_
_entity.id
_entity.type
_entity.pdbx_description
1 polymer ?
#
loop_
_entity_poly.entity_id
_entity_poly.type
_entity_poly.pdbx_seq_one_letter_code
_entity_poly.pdbx_strand_id
1 'polypeptide(L)'
;MSAEDAIRLHFPQSLAKLYEAARLESAPELRVIKLLRLFEETTRHLALVGLAGCTARNLTDDKVAAARADLGRPSLGHWLALLKAVSVPLQNSDLAVLTPPLAYRLKPDSALMMATVKLAASAGVDLPARVRLEHFLDAVGQFRNKKHGHGTLSAGEARQVVAPLEAGLLEWLDGLTILQQRKLVYIDRCEWAPPAFAYIGTDLNSGTSLYPATLQGSQPLAPKQVYLGPTPDLTDQEFLPLHPFFAFDNDNLLLYSYNELSNQGQPLLRCAYDLSGLHDSLTLDAPASAILGDGLQPTPAPAPSQTARKSGAAKRDDKDTSMDIPGLKNWYDIIPPHEDIRKGNFDEAIFAADLGDVADGVAPPDYRDPYLFFKKTYPTQGLQNLLSRVQETLTTGKGSSVIQIQTPFGGGKTHALVAIYHYLTNGQRVKELLPAGLELLSPKVSVVAGNHWDPIAGRTTDGVSRRTFWGEIAWQIGGAAGYEMFRDNDEA
;
A
#
# COMPACT_ATOMS: atom_id res chain seq x y z
N MET A 1 -15.61 14.63 -10.41
CA MET A 1 -14.40 13.82 -10.23
C MET A 1 -14.04 13.23 -11.58
N SER A 2 -12.78 13.26 -12.00
CA SER A 2 -12.38 12.62 -13.26
C SER A 2 -12.35 11.08 -13.10
N ALA A 3 -12.40 10.34 -14.21
CA ALA A 3 -12.27 8.88 -14.19
C ALA A 3 -10.93 8.44 -13.56
N GLU A 4 -9.86 9.22 -13.77
CA GLU A 4 -8.54 8.95 -13.19
C GLU A 4 -8.54 9.11 -11.67
N ASP A 5 -9.19 10.18 -11.16
CA ASP A 5 -9.34 10.40 -9.72
C ASP A 5 -10.20 9.29 -9.10
N ALA A 6 -11.26 8.85 -9.79
CA ALA A 6 -12.11 7.75 -9.34
C ALA A 6 -11.31 6.45 -9.16
N ILE A 7 -10.46 6.12 -10.13
CA ILE A 7 -9.58 4.93 -10.07
C ILE A 7 -8.60 5.04 -8.89
N ARG A 8 -8.01 6.22 -8.67
CA ARG A 8 -7.02 6.42 -7.60
C ARG A 8 -7.61 6.37 -6.20
N LEU A 9 -8.80 6.94 -6.03
CA LEU A 9 -9.39 7.16 -4.70
C LEU A 9 -10.35 6.06 -4.27
N HIS A 10 -11.04 5.41 -5.21
CA HIS A 10 -12.14 4.52 -4.88
C HIS A 10 -11.89 3.06 -5.23
N PHE A 11 -11.03 2.74 -6.20
CA PHE A 11 -10.84 1.35 -6.61
C PHE A 11 -10.04 0.56 -5.57
N PRO A 12 -10.12 -0.78 -5.58
CA PRO A 12 -9.19 -1.63 -4.85
C PRO A 12 -7.73 -1.21 -5.10
N GLN A 13 -6.92 -1.08 -4.04
CA GLN A 13 -5.55 -0.54 -4.14
C GLN A 13 -4.70 -1.33 -5.17
N SER A 14 -5.00 -2.62 -5.31
CA SER A 14 -4.34 -3.51 -6.27
C SER A 14 -4.54 -3.11 -7.73
N LEU A 15 -5.73 -2.62 -8.09
CA LEU A 15 -6.03 -2.15 -9.44
C LEU A 15 -5.55 -0.72 -9.64
N ALA A 16 -5.71 0.14 -8.63
CA ALA A 16 -5.23 1.52 -8.67
C ALA A 16 -3.71 1.59 -8.90
N LYS A 17 -2.92 0.74 -8.23
CA LYS A 17 -1.46 0.64 -8.44
C LYS A 17 -1.07 0.19 -9.85
N LEU A 18 -1.83 -0.72 -10.47
CA LEU A 18 -1.58 -1.15 -11.85
C LEU A 18 -1.86 -0.01 -12.84
N TYR A 19 -2.92 0.76 -12.60
CA TYR A 19 -3.22 1.95 -13.38
C TYR A 19 -2.12 3.00 -13.25
N GLU A 20 -1.67 3.31 -12.03
CA GLU A 20 -0.56 4.26 -11.83
C GLU A 20 0.74 3.81 -12.49
N ALA A 21 1.08 2.52 -12.39
CA ALA A 21 2.26 1.98 -13.03
C ALA A 21 2.22 2.12 -14.56
N ALA A 22 1.02 2.00 -15.16
CA ALA A 22 0.80 2.21 -16.59
C ALA A 22 0.88 3.70 -16.96
N ARG A 23 0.24 4.58 -16.19
CA ARG A 23 0.20 6.03 -16.41
C ARG A 23 1.59 6.68 -16.37
N LEU A 24 2.43 6.23 -15.42
CA LEU A 24 3.80 6.72 -15.24
C LEU A 24 4.80 6.17 -16.27
N GLU A 25 4.39 5.19 -17.10
CA GLU A 25 5.26 4.62 -18.12
C GLU A 25 5.36 5.54 -19.34
N SER A 26 6.59 5.87 -19.73
CA SER A 26 6.89 6.75 -20.85
C SER A 26 7.14 5.97 -22.15
N ALA A 27 7.63 4.74 -22.07
CA ALA A 27 7.85 3.90 -23.23
C ALA A 27 6.51 3.33 -23.76
N PRO A 28 6.12 3.57 -25.03
CA PRO A 28 4.79 3.23 -25.52
C PRO A 28 4.53 1.71 -25.50
N GLU A 29 5.55 0.89 -25.76
CA GLU A 29 5.42 -0.58 -25.74
C GLU A 29 5.15 -1.08 -24.32
N LEU A 30 5.96 -0.63 -23.35
CA LEU A 30 5.80 -0.98 -21.95
C LEU A 30 4.47 -0.45 -21.39
N ARG A 31 4.06 0.76 -21.80
CA ARG A 31 2.77 1.34 -21.39
C ARG A 31 1.60 0.48 -21.88
N VAL A 32 1.62 0.04 -23.14
CA VAL A 32 0.61 -0.91 -23.66
C VAL A 32 0.62 -2.21 -22.85
N ILE A 33 1.79 -2.77 -22.54
CA ILE A 33 1.89 -3.99 -21.73
C ILE A 33 1.27 -3.80 -20.35
N LYS A 34 1.56 -2.68 -19.67
CA LYS A 34 1.00 -2.38 -18.35
C LYS A 34 -0.51 -2.13 -18.40
N LEU A 35 -1.02 -1.47 -19.45
CA LEU A 35 -2.46 -1.29 -19.68
C LEU A 35 -3.17 -2.63 -19.91
N LEU A 36 -2.57 -3.55 -20.69
CA LEU A 36 -3.09 -4.90 -20.87
C LEU A 36 -3.09 -5.70 -19.57
N ARG A 37 -2.07 -5.51 -18.71
CA ARG A 37 -2.04 -6.12 -17.38
C ARG A 37 -3.14 -5.58 -16.48
N LEU A 38 -3.38 -4.26 -16.47
CA LEU A 38 -4.51 -3.66 -15.75
C LEU A 38 -5.84 -4.27 -16.20
N PHE A 39 -6.05 -4.41 -17.51
CA PHE A 39 -7.24 -5.06 -18.07
C PHE A 39 -7.39 -6.51 -17.61
N GLU A 40 -6.30 -7.28 -17.69
CA GLU A 40 -6.27 -8.69 -17.31
C GLU A 40 -6.63 -8.88 -15.83
N GLU A 41 -6.02 -8.11 -14.92
CA GLU A 41 -6.30 -8.22 -13.48
C GLU A 41 -7.69 -7.68 -13.10
N THR A 42 -8.16 -6.62 -13.76
CA THR A 42 -9.54 -6.12 -13.56
C THR A 42 -10.57 -7.17 -13.99
N THR A 43 -10.34 -7.84 -15.13
CA THR A 43 -11.21 -8.92 -15.63
C THR A 43 -11.27 -10.07 -14.63
N ARG A 44 -10.13 -10.52 -14.11
CA ARG A 44 -10.07 -11.58 -13.09
C ARG A 44 -10.79 -11.17 -11.81
N HIS A 45 -10.56 -9.95 -11.34
CA HIS A 45 -11.21 -9.41 -10.15
C HIS A 45 -12.74 -9.47 -10.30
N LEU A 46 -13.28 -8.91 -11.39
CA LEU A 46 -14.73 -8.91 -11.66
C LEU A 46 -15.29 -10.34 -11.80
N ALA A 47 -14.58 -11.23 -12.48
CA ALA A 47 -15.02 -12.61 -12.67
C ALA A 47 -15.12 -13.38 -11.35
N LEU A 48 -14.14 -13.21 -10.47
CA LEU A 48 -14.12 -13.85 -9.15
C LEU A 48 -15.14 -13.24 -8.18
N VAL A 49 -15.33 -11.92 -8.21
CA VAL A 49 -16.40 -11.27 -7.43
C VAL A 49 -17.77 -11.72 -7.92
N GLY A 50 -17.96 -11.84 -9.23
CA GLY A 50 -19.19 -12.40 -9.80
C GLY A 50 -19.42 -13.85 -9.37
N LEU A 51 -18.37 -14.68 -9.36
CA LEU A 51 -18.45 -16.07 -8.91
C LEU A 51 -18.78 -16.16 -7.40
N ALA A 52 -18.21 -15.28 -6.58
CA ALA A 52 -18.57 -15.15 -5.16
C ALA A 52 -20.05 -14.76 -4.99
N GLY A 53 -20.53 -13.80 -5.79
CA GLY A 53 -21.95 -13.40 -5.84
C GLY A 53 -22.88 -14.57 -6.17
N CYS A 54 -22.58 -15.32 -7.23
CA CYS A 54 -23.34 -16.51 -7.60
C CYS A 54 -23.34 -17.56 -6.48
N THR A 55 -22.18 -17.79 -5.85
CA THR A 55 -22.03 -18.76 -4.75
C THR A 55 -22.84 -18.35 -3.53
N ALA A 56 -22.74 -17.08 -3.11
CA ALA A 56 -23.44 -16.56 -1.94
C ALA A 56 -24.98 -16.59 -2.09
N ARG A 57 -25.49 -16.47 -3.33
CA ARG A 57 -26.92 -16.51 -3.63
C ARG A 57 -27.41 -17.83 -4.21
N ASN A 58 -26.56 -18.87 -4.21
CA ASN A 58 -26.86 -20.18 -4.78
C ASN A 58 -27.42 -20.11 -6.21
N LEU A 59 -26.88 -19.20 -7.03
CA LEU A 59 -27.25 -19.08 -8.45
C LEU A 59 -26.52 -20.16 -9.25
N THR A 60 -27.26 -21.15 -9.73
CA THR A 60 -26.72 -22.26 -10.53
C THR A 60 -26.92 -21.98 -12.02
N ASP A 61 -25.84 -22.07 -12.80
CA ASP A 61 -25.86 -21.94 -14.25
C ASP A 61 -24.80 -22.87 -14.87
N ASP A 62 -25.22 -23.69 -15.84
CA ASP A 62 -24.36 -24.70 -16.47
C ASP A 62 -23.15 -24.08 -17.20
N LYS A 63 -23.31 -22.87 -17.76
CA LYS A 63 -22.23 -22.14 -18.42
C LYS A 63 -21.23 -21.60 -17.40
N VAL A 64 -21.69 -21.17 -16.23
CA VAL A 64 -20.79 -20.77 -15.13
C VAL A 64 -19.99 -21.98 -14.64
N ALA A 65 -20.65 -23.13 -14.46
CA ALA A 65 -19.97 -24.37 -14.05
C ALA A 65 -18.92 -24.82 -15.09
N ALA A 66 -19.27 -24.80 -16.38
CA ALA A 66 -18.36 -25.14 -17.47
C ALA A 66 -17.16 -24.16 -17.54
N ALA A 67 -17.42 -22.85 -17.54
CA ALA A 67 -16.36 -21.84 -17.58
C ALA A 67 -15.44 -21.90 -16.36
N ARG A 68 -15.96 -22.25 -15.18
CA ARG A 68 -15.16 -22.48 -13.98
C ARG A 68 -14.24 -23.70 -14.14
N ALA A 69 -14.76 -24.81 -14.70
CA ALA A 69 -13.99 -26.04 -14.90
C ALA A 69 -12.75 -25.83 -15.79
N ASP A 70 -12.82 -24.91 -16.75
CA ASP A 70 -11.73 -24.62 -17.68
C ASP A 70 -10.57 -23.81 -17.06
N LEU A 71 -10.67 -23.40 -15.79
CA LEU A 71 -9.64 -22.58 -15.14
C LEU A 71 -8.41 -23.37 -14.64
N GLY A 72 -8.16 -24.59 -15.11
CA GLY A 72 -7.00 -25.40 -14.69
C GLY A 72 -5.63 -24.84 -15.10
N ARG A 73 -5.55 -24.23 -16.30
CA ARG A 73 -4.41 -23.45 -16.82
C ARG A 73 -4.96 -22.23 -17.58
N PRO A 74 -5.50 -21.23 -16.87
CA PRO A 74 -6.37 -20.25 -17.49
C PRO A 74 -5.58 -19.23 -18.30
N SER A 75 -5.98 -19.05 -19.56
CA SER A 75 -5.63 -17.87 -20.37
C SER A 75 -6.60 -16.72 -20.10
N LEU A 76 -6.26 -15.50 -20.55
CA LEU A 76 -7.18 -14.35 -20.49
C LEU A 76 -8.54 -14.65 -21.16
N GLY A 77 -8.56 -15.47 -22.21
CA GLY A 77 -9.81 -15.89 -22.86
C GLY A 77 -10.72 -16.71 -21.95
N HIS A 78 -10.16 -17.58 -21.11
CA HIS A 78 -10.93 -18.34 -20.12
C HIS A 78 -11.52 -17.42 -19.04
N TRP A 79 -10.77 -16.41 -18.60
CA TRP A 79 -11.27 -15.40 -17.66
C TRP A 79 -12.39 -14.53 -18.24
N LEU A 80 -12.28 -14.14 -19.51
CA LEU A 80 -13.33 -13.43 -20.22
C LEU A 80 -14.59 -14.29 -20.40
N ALA A 81 -14.42 -15.57 -20.71
CA ALA A 81 -15.53 -16.52 -20.77
C ALA A 81 -16.23 -16.66 -19.42
N LEU A 82 -15.48 -16.74 -18.32
CA LEU A 82 -16.03 -16.76 -16.97
C LEU A 82 -16.79 -15.47 -16.64
N LEU A 83 -16.20 -14.29 -16.90
CA LEU A 83 -16.86 -13.00 -16.66
C LEU A 83 -18.20 -12.91 -17.42
N LYS A 84 -18.21 -13.35 -18.70
CA LYS A 84 -19.42 -13.44 -19.51
C LYS A 84 -20.43 -14.40 -18.92
N ALA A 85 -20.00 -15.60 -18.51
CA ALA A 85 -20.88 -16.61 -17.93
C ALA A 85 -21.52 -16.12 -16.63
N VAL A 86 -20.76 -15.55 -15.69
CA VAL A 86 -21.29 -15.07 -14.40
C VAL A 86 -22.18 -13.84 -14.55
N SER A 87 -21.96 -13.01 -15.59
CA SER A 87 -22.82 -11.85 -15.82
C SER A 87 -24.28 -12.22 -16.08
N VAL A 88 -24.55 -13.35 -16.74
CA VAL A 88 -25.92 -13.76 -17.11
C VAL A 88 -26.83 -13.99 -15.89
N PRO A 89 -26.51 -14.88 -14.93
CA PRO A 89 -27.34 -15.07 -13.74
C PRO A 89 -27.35 -13.84 -12.84
N LEU A 90 -26.26 -13.08 -12.75
CA LEU A 90 -26.18 -11.89 -11.89
C LEU A 90 -27.08 -10.75 -12.39
N GLN A 91 -27.15 -10.52 -13.71
CA GLN A 91 -28.02 -9.49 -14.29
C GLN A 91 -29.51 -9.75 -14.04
N ASN A 92 -29.89 -11.00 -13.72
CA ASN A 92 -31.26 -11.39 -13.36
C ASN A 92 -31.50 -11.40 -11.84
N SER A 93 -30.62 -10.80 -11.04
CA SER A 93 -30.67 -10.80 -9.58
C SER A 93 -30.46 -9.40 -8.99
N ASP A 94 -30.58 -9.27 -7.67
CA ASP A 94 -30.22 -8.05 -6.92
C ASP A 94 -28.71 -7.75 -6.94
N LEU A 95 -27.91 -8.65 -7.49
CA LEU A 95 -26.45 -8.53 -7.65
C LEU A 95 -26.02 -8.12 -9.06
N ALA A 96 -26.93 -7.58 -9.89
CA ALA A 96 -26.61 -7.10 -11.23
C ALA A 96 -25.44 -6.09 -11.26
N VAL A 97 -25.28 -5.30 -10.19
CA VAL A 97 -24.18 -4.33 -10.02
C VAL A 97 -22.80 -4.99 -9.96
N LEU A 98 -22.71 -6.30 -9.63
CA LEU A 98 -21.42 -6.97 -9.49
C LEU A 98 -20.66 -7.17 -10.80
N THR A 99 -21.34 -7.05 -11.94
CA THR A 99 -20.72 -7.19 -13.26
C THR A 99 -21.20 -6.10 -14.20
N PRO A 100 -20.34 -5.60 -15.11
CA PRO A 100 -20.79 -4.66 -16.11
C PRO A 100 -21.82 -5.31 -17.06
N PRO A 101 -22.84 -4.56 -17.52
CA PRO A 101 -23.79 -5.07 -18.50
C PRO A 101 -23.10 -5.29 -19.85
N LEU A 102 -22.79 -6.53 -20.21
CA LEU A 102 -21.94 -6.81 -21.40
C LEU A 102 -22.65 -6.58 -22.74
N ALA A 103 -23.99 -6.59 -22.75
CA ALA A 103 -24.80 -6.55 -23.96
C ALA A 103 -25.12 -5.13 -24.48
N TYR A 104 -24.72 -4.06 -23.78
CA TYR A 104 -25.03 -2.71 -24.26
C TYR A 104 -24.22 -2.34 -25.50
N ARG A 105 -24.83 -1.53 -26.37
CA ARG A 105 -24.25 -1.07 -27.62
C ARG A 105 -23.32 0.10 -27.38
N LEU A 106 -22.11 0.04 -27.93
CA LEU A 106 -21.14 1.13 -27.86
C LEU A 106 -21.59 2.31 -28.74
N LYS A 107 -21.41 3.54 -28.23
CA LYS A 107 -21.69 4.75 -29.01
C LYS A 107 -20.61 4.94 -30.08
N PRO A 108 -20.94 5.39 -31.31
CA PRO A 108 -19.95 5.51 -32.39
C PRO A 108 -18.75 6.41 -32.07
N ASP A 109 -18.97 7.43 -31.23
CA ASP A 109 -18.02 8.44 -30.79
C ASP A 109 -17.33 8.12 -29.45
N SER A 110 -17.67 6.99 -28.82
CA SER A 110 -17.06 6.55 -27.55
C SER A 110 -15.59 6.17 -27.71
N ALA A 111 -14.80 6.36 -26.66
CA ALA A 111 -13.43 5.89 -26.59
C ALA A 111 -13.38 4.35 -26.65
N LEU A 112 -14.36 3.67 -26.06
CA LEU A 112 -14.56 2.22 -26.19
C LEU A 112 -14.67 1.79 -27.67
N MET A 113 -15.49 2.48 -28.48
CA MET A 113 -15.61 2.17 -29.90
C MET A 113 -14.30 2.39 -30.65
N MET A 114 -13.65 3.54 -30.44
CA MET A 114 -12.37 3.86 -31.07
C MET A 114 -11.28 2.84 -30.73
N ALA A 115 -11.18 2.44 -29.46
CA ALA A 115 -10.29 1.40 -28.99
C ALA A 115 -10.60 0.06 -29.66
N THR A 116 -11.88 -0.34 -29.67
CA THR A 116 -12.32 -1.62 -30.26
C THR A 116 -11.92 -1.73 -31.72
N VAL A 117 -12.20 -0.69 -32.52
CA VAL A 117 -11.85 -0.65 -33.96
C VAL A 117 -10.34 -0.75 -34.16
N LYS A 118 -9.55 0.01 -33.39
CA LYS A 118 -8.08 0.02 -33.52
C LYS A 118 -7.46 -1.31 -33.12
N LEU A 119 -7.90 -1.90 -32.01
CA LEU A 119 -7.39 -3.17 -31.51
C LEU A 119 -7.78 -4.32 -32.42
N ALA A 120 -9.03 -4.36 -32.91
CA ALA A 120 -9.50 -5.36 -33.85
C ALA A 120 -8.74 -5.30 -35.18
N ALA A 121 -8.48 -4.10 -35.71
CA ALA A 121 -7.68 -3.93 -36.93
C ALA A 121 -6.24 -4.44 -36.77
N SER A 122 -5.58 -4.16 -35.64
CA SER A 122 -4.23 -4.70 -35.33
C SER A 122 -4.26 -6.22 -35.11
N ALA A 123 -5.33 -6.73 -34.48
CA ALA A 123 -5.54 -8.15 -34.28
C ALA A 123 -5.92 -8.89 -35.58
N GLY A 124 -6.39 -8.19 -36.62
CA GLY A 124 -6.86 -8.78 -37.88
C GLY A 124 -8.22 -9.46 -37.72
N VAL A 125 -9.11 -8.84 -36.95
CA VAL A 125 -10.41 -9.40 -36.56
C VAL A 125 -11.51 -8.50 -37.11
N ASP A 126 -12.48 -9.10 -37.79
CA ASP A 126 -13.63 -8.39 -38.31
C ASP A 126 -14.65 -8.10 -37.20
N LEU A 127 -15.13 -6.87 -37.15
CA LEU A 127 -16.14 -6.43 -36.19
C LEU A 127 -17.55 -6.56 -36.78
N PRO A 128 -18.55 -6.94 -35.97
CA PRO A 128 -19.94 -6.94 -36.41
C PRO A 128 -20.45 -5.52 -36.61
N ALA A 129 -21.51 -5.37 -37.43
CA ALA A 129 -22.15 -4.08 -37.69
C ALA A 129 -22.69 -3.38 -36.41
N ARG A 130 -22.99 -4.14 -35.36
CA ARG A 130 -23.39 -3.63 -34.04
C ARG A 130 -22.36 -4.04 -33.00
N VAL A 131 -21.47 -3.12 -32.67
CA VAL A 131 -20.44 -3.32 -31.64
C VAL A 131 -21.03 -3.12 -30.24
N ARG A 132 -20.65 -3.99 -29.30
CA ARG A 132 -21.14 -4.09 -27.91
C ARG A 132 -19.93 -4.14 -26.99
N LEU A 133 -20.13 -3.93 -25.68
CA LEU A 133 -19.03 -3.99 -24.72
C LEU A 133 -18.29 -5.34 -24.77
N GLU A 134 -18.98 -6.46 -24.95
CA GLU A 134 -18.34 -7.77 -25.11
C GLU A 134 -17.28 -7.80 -26.24
N HIS A 135 -17.53 -7.08 -27.33
CA HIS A 135 -16.62 -7.01 -28.47
C HIS A 135 -15.37 -6.18 -28.17
N PHE A 136 -15.48 -5.15 -27.31
CA PHE A 136 -14.32 -4.43 -26.78
C PHE A 136 -13.44 -5.38 -25.95
N LEU A 137 -14.05 -6.12 -25.01
CA LEU A 137 -13.31 -7.06 -24.15
C LEU A 137 -12.61 -8.14 -24.99
N ASP A 138 -13.29 -8.67 -26.01
CA ASP A 138 -12.72 -9.65 -26.94
C ASP A 138 -11.58 -9.07 -27.77
N ALA A 139 -11.72 -7.84 -28.27
CA ALA A 139 -10.68 -7.16 -29.06
C ALA A 139 -9.40 -6.95 -28.24
N VAL A 140 -9.52 -6.52 -26.97
CA VAL A 140 -8.36 -6.39 -26.07
C VAL A 140 -7.71 -7.74 -25.81
N GLY A 141 -8.51 -8.78 -25.52
CA GLY A 141 -8.01 -10.13 -25.27
C GLY A 141 -7.27 -10.74 -26.48
N GLN A 142 -7.82 -10.58 -27.68
CA GLN A 142 -7.22 -11.06 -28.93
C GLN A 142 -5.95 -10.28 -29.28
N PHE A 143 -5.95 -8.95 -29.15
CA PHE A 143 -4.76 -8.13 -29.34
C PHE A 143 -3.63 -8.57 -28.39
N ARG A 144 -3.95 -8.75 -27.10
CA ARG A 144 -2.98 -9.24 -26.09
C ARG A 144 -2.40 -10.59 -26.48
N ASN A 145 -3.23 -11.56 -26.87
CA ASN A 145 -2.76 -12.90 -27.24
C ASN A 145 -1.85 -12.86 -28.48
N LYS A 146 -2.18 -12.02 -29.47
CA LYS A 146 -1.39 -11.87 -30.70
C LYS A 146 -0.06 -11.15 -30.48
N LYS A 147 -0.01 -10.13 -29.62
CA LYS A 147 1.13 -9.19 -29.52
C LYS A 147 2.01 -9.35 -28.28
N HIS A 148 1.49 -9.99 -27.23
CA HIS A 148 2.23 -10.26 -25.99
C HIS A 148 2.28 -11.77 -25.68
N GLY A 149 1.29 -12.55 -26.15
CA GLY A 149 1.26 -14.01 -25.97
C GLY A 149 2.13 -14.79 -26.96
N HIS A 150 1.96 -14.52 -28.27
CA HIS A 150 2.58 -15.31 -29.35
C HIS A 150 3.37 -14.49 -30.38
N GLY A 151 3.50 -13.17 -30.19
CA GLY A 151 4.15 -12.26 -31.13
C GLY A 151 4.89 -11.12 -30.44
N THR A 152 5.43 -10.19 -31.25
CA THR A 152 6.19 -9.04 -30.78
C THR A 152 5.45 -7.74 -31.12
N LEU A 153 5.25 -6.87 -30.12
CA LEU A 153 4.72 -5.53 -30.31
C LEU A 153 5.85 -4.58 -30.74
N SER A 154 5.71 -3.93 -31.90
CA SER A 154 6.68 -2.93 -32.37
C SER A 154 6.39 -1.54 -31.80
N ALA A 155 7.41 -0.69 -31.67
CA ALA A 155 7.26 0.71 -31.24
C ALA A 155 6.24 1.50 -32.07
N GLY A 156 6.24 1.29 -33.39
CA GLY A 156 5.34 1.98 -34.31
C GLY A 156 3.88 1.59 -34.07
N GLU A 157 3.63 0.30 -33.90
CA GLU A 157 2.29 -0.22 -33.58
C GLU A 157 1.84 0.21 -32.18
N ALA A 158 2.74 0.15 -31.19
CA ALA A 158 2.46 0.61 -29.82
C ALA A 158 2.00 2.07 -29.78
N ARG A 159 2.66 2.98 -30.51
CA ARG A 159 2.27 4.39 -30.61
C ARG A 159 0.88 4.60 -31.23
N GLN A 160 0.46 3.72 -32.14
CA GLN A 160 -0.85 3.82 -32.77
C GLN A 160 -2.00 3.33 -31.88
N VAL A 161 -1.72 2.38 -30.97
CA VAL A 161 -2.74 1.75 -30.13
C VAL A 161 -2.80 2.29 -28.71
N VAL A 162 -1.71 2.87 -28.19
CA VAL A 162 -1.62 3.26 -26.76
C VAL A 162 -2.71 4.26 -26.34
N ALA A 163 -2.88 5.35 -27.09
CA ALA A 163 -3.87 6.38 -26.75
C ALA A 163 -5.32 5.88 -26.90
N PRO A 164 -5.71 5.19 -28.00
CA PRO A 164 -7.03 4.55 -28.08
C PRO A 164 -7.28 3.52 -26.97
N LEU A 165 -6.30 2.65 -26.69
CA LEU A 165 -6.41 1.63 -25.65
C LEU A 165 -6.61 2.25 -24.27
N GLU A 166 -5.81 3.26 -23.92
CA GLU A 166 -5.89 3.95 -22.64
C GLU A 166 -7.24 4.65 -22.46
N ALA A 167 -7.69 5.40 -23.47
CA ALA A 167 -8.98 6.09 -23.42
C ALA A 167 -10.15 5.09 -23.32
N GLY A 168 -10.11 3.99 -24.07
CA GLY A 168 -11.13 2.94 -23.99
C GLY A 168 -11.14 2.21 -22.64
N LEU A 169 -9.96 1.94 -22.07
CA LEU A 169 -9.87 1.36 -20.72
C LEU A 169 -10.37 2.32 -19.66
N LEU A 170 -10.05 3.62 -19.74
CA LEU A 170 -10.56 4.61 -18.80
C LEU A 170 -12.10 4.69 -18.84
N GLU A 171 -12.70 4.74 -20.04
CA GLU A 171 -14.17 4.71 -20.18
C GLU A 171 -14.76 3.39 -19.66
N TRP A 172 -14.10 2.25 -19.89
CA TRP A 172 -14.55 0.98 -19.33
C TRP A 172 -14.53 0.97 -17.79
N LEU A 173 -13.40 1.38 -17.20
CA LEU A 173 -13.19 1.40 -15.76
C LEU A 173 -14.14 2.40 -15.09
N ASP A 174 -14.36 3.57 -15.67
CA ASP A 174 -15.33 4.57 -15.19
C ASP A 174 -16.76 4.00 -15.13
N GLY A 175 -17.11 3.09 -16.05
CA GLY A 175 -18.38 2.38 -16.05
C GLY A 175 -18.51 1.27 -14.98
N LEU A 176 -17.43 0.91 -14.27
CA LEU A 176 -17.44 -0.15 -13.25
C LEU A 176 -17.84 0.40 -11.87
N THR A 177 -19.13 0.70 -11.71
CA THR A 177 -19.68 1.24 -10.46
C THR A 177 -19.37 0.37 -9.24
N ILE A 178 -19.30 -0.96 -9.38
CA ILE A 178 -18.88 -1.86 -8.30
C ILE A 178 -17.53 -1.46 -7.69
N LEU A 179 -16.53 -1.16 -8.52
CA LEU A 179 -15.18 -0.84 -8.05
C LEU A 179 -15.12 0.54 -7.38
N GLN A 180 -16.09 1.41 -7.67
CA GLN A 180 -16.17 2.76 -7.10
C GLN A 180 -16.99 2.81 -5.81
N GLN A 181 -18.08 2.06 -5.77
CA GLN A 181 -19.09 2.16 -4.71
C GLN A 181 -18.90 1.15 -3.60
N ARG A 182 -18.34 -0.03 -3.89
CA ARG A 182 -18.21 -1.11 -2.91
C ARG A 182 -16.75 -1.30 -2.51
N LYS A 183 -16.48 -1.15 -1.21
CA LYS A 183 -15.14 -1.32 -0.65
C LYS A 183 -14.81 -2.78 -0.43
N LEU A 184 -13.59 -3.17 -0.80
CA LEU A 184 -13.01 -4.44 -0.42
C LEU A 184 -12.48 -4.31 1.00
N VAL A 185 -12.88 -5.20 1.91
CA VAL A 185 -12.43 -5.17 3.30
C VAL A 185 -11.97 -6.55 3.73
N TYR A 186 -10.85 -6.60 4.44
CA TYR A 186 -10.42 -7.77 5.19
C TYR A 186 -10.91 -7.64 6.62
N ILE A 187 -11.61 -8.64 7.13
CA ILE A 187 -12.02 -8.69 8.54
C ILE A 187 -11.05 -9.58 9.29
N ASP A 188 -10.25 -8.99 10.18
CA ASP A 188 -9.34 -9.71 11.09
C ASP A 188 -10.13 -10.29 12.27
N ARG A 189 -10.96 -9.45 12.89
CA ARG A 189 -11.74 -9.78 14.09
C ARG A 189 -13.15 -9.21 14.00
N CYS A 190 -14.08 -9.93 14.61
CA CYS A 190 -15.47 -9.52 14.75
C CYS A 190 -15.84 -9.62 16.24
N GLU A 191 -16.31 -8.52 16.81
CA GLU A 191 -16.62 -8.41 18.24
C GLU A 191 -18.04 -7.88 18.42
N TRP A 192 -18.76 -8.35 19.43
CA TRP A 192 -20.07 -7.81 19.75
C TRP A 192 -19.91 -6.54 20.59
N ALA A 193 -20.36 -5.40 20.06
CA ALA A 193 -20.32 -4.10 20.71
C ALA A 193 -21.73 -3.47 20.65
N PRO A 194 -22.58 -3.71 21.66
CA PRO A 194 -24.00 -3.31 21.62
C PRO A 194 -24.20 -1.87 21.12
N PRO A 195 -25.10 -1.64 20.14
CA PRO A 195 -26.13 -2.55 19.63
C PRO A 195 -25.74 -3.37 18.38
N ALA A 196 -24.47 -3.39 17.96
CA ALA A 196 -24.05 -3.98 16.68
C ALA A 196 -22.78 -4.85 16.80
N PHE A 197 -22.45 -5.60 15.74
CA PHE A 197 -21.13 -6.20 15.62
C PHE A 197 -20.13 -5.17 15.08
N ALA A 198 -19.00 -5.07 15.76
CA ALA A 198 -17.84 -4.28 15.40
C ALA A 198 -16.87 -5.15 14.58
N TYR A 199 -16.54 -4.72 13.36
CA TYR A 199 -15.60 -5.40 12.48
C TYR A 199 -14.28 -4.63 12.41
N ILE A 200 -13.21 -5.32 12.81
CA ILE A 200 -11.85 -4.80 12.86
C ILE A 200 -11.05 -5.50 11.78
N GLY A 201 -10.24 -4.76 11.02
CA GLY A 201 -9.43 -5.31 9.95
C GLY A 201 -8.81 -4.24 9.07
N THR A 202 -8.85 -4.42 7.75
CA THR A 202 -8.15 -3.56 6.78
C THR A 202 -9.07 -3.19 5.62
N ASP A 203 -9.15 -1.89 5.30
CA ASP A 203 -9.74 -1.39 4.06
C ASP A 203 -8.75 -1.68 2.91
N LEU A 204 -9.12 -2.58 2.01
CA LEU A 204 -8.31 -2.99 0.87
C LEU A 204 -8.52 -2.10 -0.37
N ASN A 205 -9.24 -0.99 -0.26
CA ASN A 205 -9.24 0.05 -1.28
C ASN A 205 -8.15 1.08 -0.98
N SER A 206 -8.03 1.50 0.27
CA SER A 206 -6.99 2.45 0.72
C SER A 206 -5.71 1.77 1.23
N GLY A 207 -5.78 0.52 1.65
CA GLY A 207 -4.72 -0.16 2.39
C GLY A 207 -4.60 0.29 3.85
N THR A 208 -5.62 0.93 4.42
CA THR A 208 -5.60 1.45 5.80
C THR A 208 -6.26 0.50 6.79
N SER A 209 -5.82 0.52 8.05
CA SER A 209 -6.52 -0.21 9.11
C SER A 209 -7.93 0.36 9.34
N LEU A 210 -8.90 -0.51 9.59
CA LEU A 210 -10.22 -0.18 10.14
C LEU A 210 -10.14 0.09 11.66
N TYR A 211 -8.95 0.28 12.22
CA TYR A 211 -8.75 0.67 13.61
C TYR A 211 -8.07 2.06 13.64
N PRO A 212 -8.58 3.05 14.40
CA PRO A 212 -9.72 2.97 15.34
C PRO A 212 -11.11 3.07 14.67
N ALA A 213 -11.19 3.29 13.35
CA ALA A 213 -12.44 3.49 12.61
C ALA A 213 -13.18 2.16 12.30
N THR A 214 -13.95 1.65 13.27
CA THR A 214 -14.61 0.33 13.18
C THR A 214 -15.85 0.34 12.28
N LEU A 215 -16.00 -0.67 11.40
CA LEU A 215 -17.24 -0.89 10.66
C LEU A 215 -18.26 -1.60 11.55
N GLN A 216 -19.54 -1.25 11.43
CA GLN A 216 -20.61 -1.85 12.21
C GLN A 216 -21.61 -2.59 11.31
N GLY A 217 -22.16 -3.69 11.82
CA GLY A 217 -23.24 -4.41 11.14
C GLY A 217 -24.11 -5.22 12.09
N SER A 218 -25.24 -5.70 11.57
CA SER A 218 -26.29 -6.39 12.35
C SER A 218 -25.99 -7.87 12.61
N GLN A 219 -25.06 -8.47 11.87
CA GLN A 219 -24.72 -9.89 11.94
C GLN A 219 -23.23 -10.13 12.17
N PRO A 220 -22.81 -11.25 12.79
CA PRO A 220 -21.40 -11.58 12.90
C PRO A 220 -20.81 -11.95 11.53
N LEU A 221 -19.62 -11.43 11.21
CA LEU A 221 -18.85 -11.86 10.04
C LEU A 221 -17.78 -12.87 10.45
N ALA A 222 -17.47 -13.80 9.55
CA ALA A 222 -16.39 -14.76 9.79
C ALA A 222 -15.04 -14.01 9.73
N PRO A 223 -14.19 -14.14 10.77
CA PRO A 223 -12.88 -13.50 10.77
C PRO A 223 -11.94 -14.16 9.77
N LYS A 224 -10.85 -13.46 9.46
CA LYS A 224 -9.80 -13.84 8.52
C LYS A 224 -10.29 -14.05 7.09
N GLN A 225 -11.30 -13.31 6.67
CA GLN A 225 -11.88 -13.39 5.33
C GLN A 225 -11.97 -12.02 4.68
N VAL A 226 -11.98 -12.03 3.34
CA VAL A 226 -12.19 -10.83 2.53
C VAL A 226 -13.67 -10.73 2.16
N TYR A 227 -14.22 -9.54 2.31
CA TYR A 227 -15.60 -9.20 2.00
C TYR A 227 -15.66 -8.03 1.04
N LEU A 228 -16.71 -7.99 0.23
CA LEU A 228 -17.14 -6.79 -0.46
C LEU A 228 -18.18 -6.08 0.42
N GLY A 229 -17.84 -4.90 0.91
CA GLY A 229 -18.65 -4.06 1.78
C GLY A 229 -19.94 -3.58 1.12
N PRO A 230 -20.92 -3.08 1.90
CA PRO A 230 -22.22 -2.64 1.40
C PRO A 230 -22.11 -1.47 0.42
N THR A 231 -23.14 -1.29 -0.40
CA THR A 231 -23.30 -0.08 -1.23
C THR A 231 -23.77 1.08 -0.33
N PRO A 232 -23.16 2.29 -0.39
CA PRO A 232 -23.50 3.40 0.50
C PRO A 232 -24.98 3.79 0.53
N ASP A 233 -25.67 3.60 -0.61
CA ASP A 233 -27.06 4.03 -0.81
C ASP A 233 -28.10 2.95 -0.45
N LEU A 234 -27.67 1.76 -0.05
CA LEU A 234 -28.54 0.62 0.25
C LEU A 234 -28.30 0.11 1.67
N THR A 235 -29.14 0.56 2.59
CA THR A 235 -29.08 0.27 4.04
C THR A 235 -29.23 -1.22 4.41
N ASP A 236 -29.67 -2.06 3.47
CA ASP A 236 -29.96 -3.49 3.69
C ASP A 236 -29.04 -4.46 2.90
N GLN A 237 -27.99 -3.99 2.22
CA GLN A 237 -27.07 -4.91 1.56
C GLN A 237 -26.02 -5.46 2.52
N GLU A 238 -26.05 -6.77 2.75
CA GLU A 238 -25.07 -7.47 3.56
C GLU A 238 -23.67 -7.51 2.90
N PHE A 239 -22.64 -7.58 3.74
CA PHE A 239 -21.27 -7.84 3.30
C PHE A 239 -21.24 -9.15 2.49
N LEU A 240 -20.74 -9.08 1.25
CA LEU A 240 -20.65 -10.27 0.39
C LEU A 240 -19.33 -10.99 0.68
N PRO A 241 -19.34 -12.23 1.22
CA PRO A 241 -18.11 -12.98 1.41
C PRO A 241 -17.47 -13.31 0.06
N LEU A 242 -16.18 -13.04 -0.07
CA LEU A 242 -15.40 -13.36 -1.28
C LEU A 242 -14.55 -14.62 -1.12
N HIS A 243 -14.58 -15.26 0.06
CA HIS A 243 -13.98 -16.56 0.29
C HIS A 243 -14.65 -17.65 -0.57
N PRO A 244 -13.91 -18.61 -1.15
CA PRO A 244 -12.46 -18.82 -1.04
C PRO A 244 -11.64 -18.09 -2.10
N PHE A 245 -12.28 -17.28 -2.96
CA PHE A 245 -11.66 -16.68 -4.14
C PHE A 245 -10.71 -15.52 -3.82
N PHE A 246 -10.87 -14.88 -2.67
CA PHE A 246 -9.98 -13.83 -2.19
C PHE A 246 -9.48 -14.16 -0.78
N ALA A 247 -8.17 -14.06 -0.60
CA ALA A 247 -7.51 -14.20 0.69
C ALA A 247 -6.54 -13.04 0.88
N PHE A 248 -6.50 -12.47 2.07
CA PHE A 248 -5.54 -11.44 2.42
C PHE A 248 -4.63 -11.95 3.52
N ASP A 249 -3.34 -11.98 3.23
CA ASP A 249 -2.29 -12.26 4.18
C ASP A 249 -1.89 -10.94 4.84
N ASN A 250 -2.40 -10.76 6.05
CA ASN A 250 -2.20 -9.55 6.84
C ASN A 250 -0.73 -9.36 7.26
N ASP A 251 0.05 -10.44 7.39
CA ASP A 251 1.44 -10.40 7.84
C ASP A 251 2.35 -9.87 6.72
N ASN A 252 2.06 -10.26 5.48
CA ASN A 252 2.80 -9.83 4.30
C ASN A 252 2.13 -8.69 3.52
N LEU A 253 0.93 -8.26 3.95
CA LEU A 253 0.08 -7.30 3.24
C LEU A 253 -0.15 -7.72 1.77
N LEU A 254 -0.47 -9.00 1.56
CA LEU A 254 -0.66 -9.56 0.22
C LEU A 254 -2.11 -9.97 0.03
N LEU A 255 -2.77 -9.34 -0.95
CA LEU A 255 -4.03 -9.85 -1.46
C LEU A 255 -3.76 -10.90 -2.53
N TYR A 256 -4.29 -12.09 -2.29
CA TYR A 256 -4.31 -13.20 -3.20
C TYR A 256 -5.71 -13.36 -3.78
N SER A 257 -5.77 -13.54 -5.09
CA SER A 257 -6.92 -14.16 -5.74
C SER A 257 -6.62 -15.63 -5.99
N TYR A 258 -7.54 -16.48 -5.56
CA TYR A 258 -7.40 -17.92 -5.61
C TYR A 258 -8.38 -18.53 -6.61
N ASN A 259 -7.92 -19.58 -7.26
CA ASN A 259 -8.73 -20.48 -8.06
C ASN A 259 -8.37 -21.91 -7.64
N GLU A 260 -9.34 -22.59 -7.06
CA GLU A 260 -9.23 -23.95 -6.51
C GLU A 260 -8.80 -25.00 -7.55
N LEU A 261 -8.97 -24.71 -8.84
CA LEU A 261 -8.68 -25.62 -9.94
C LEU A 261 -7.30 -25.41 -10.57
N SER A 262 -6.53 -24.40 -10.13
CA SER A 262 -5.17 -24.19 -10.63
C SER A 262 -4.26 -25.35 -10.17
N ASN A 263 -3.88 -26.22 -11.11
CA ASN A 263 -3.01 -27.39 -10.90
C ASN A 263 -1.58 -27.06 -10.39
N GLN A 264 -1.29 -25.81 -10.04
CA GLN A 264 0.02 -25.37 -9.56
C GLN A 264 -0.01 -24.72 -8.16
N GLY A 265 -1.18 -24.55 -7.53
CA GLY A 265 -1.26 -23.94 -6.19
C GLY A 265 -0.67 -22.52 -6.10
N GLN A 266 -0.39 -21.87 -7.24
CA GLN A 266 0.16 -20.51 -7.28
C GLN A 266 -0.98 -19.48 -7.31
N PRO A 267 -0.94 -18.45 -6.44
CA PRO A 267 -1.95 -17.40 -6.44
C PRO A 267 -1.95 -16.63 -7.78
N LEU A 268 -3.14 -16.31 -8.28
CA LEU A 268 -3.34 -15.69 -9.61
C LEU A 268 -2.95 -14.21 -9.64
N LEU A 269 -3.14 -13.52 -8.52
CA LEU A 269 -2.73 -12.14 -8.29
C LEU A 269 -1.93 -12.09 -6.99
N ARG A 270 -0.75 -11.47 -7.05
CA ARG A 270 0.03 -11.08 -5.88
C ARG A 270 0.16 -9.56 -5.93
N CYS A 271 -0.67 -8.86 -5.17
CA CYS A 271 -0.51 -7.43 -5.01
C CYS A 271 -0.02 -7.11 -3.60
N ALA A 272 1.17 -6.50 -3.52
CA ALA A 272 1.68 -5.90 -2.29
C ALA A 272 0.85 -4.66 -1.98
N TYR A 273 0.09 -4.75 -0.91
CA TYR A 273 -0.51 -3.60 -0.27
C TYR A 273 0.59 -2.82 0.43
N ASP A 274 0.52 -1.51 0.30
CA ASP A 274 1.39 -0.61 1.03
C ASP A 274 0.49 0.06 2.06
N LEU A 275 0.85 -0.03 3.33
CA LEU A 275 0.18 0.72 4.41
C LEU A 275 0.38 2.24 4.24
N SER A 276 1.15 2.68 3.25
CA SER A 276 1.36 4.08 2.84
C SER A 276 0.18 4.69 2.08
N GLY A 277 -1.05 4.57 2.59
CA GLY A 277 -2.19 5.35 2.12
C GLY A 277 -2.05 6.84 2.49
N LEU A 278 -0.97 7.48 2.04
CA LEU A 278 -0.68 8.91 2.11
C LEU A 278 0.38 9.20 1.03
N HIS A 279 -0.07 9.32 -0.22
CA HIS A 279 0.51 10.38 -1.04
C HIS A 279 -0.08 11.68 -0.49
N ASP A 280 0.81 12.55 -0.04
CA ASP A 280 0.54 13.92 0.37
C ASP A 280 -0.21 14.70 -0.71
N SER A 281 -1.53 14.69 -0.64
CA SER A 281 -2.32 15.85 -1.00
C SER A 281 -3.28 16.14 0.13
N LEU A 282 -2.76 16.76 1.20
CA LEU A 282 -3.53 17.73 1.97
C LEU A 282 -3.88 18.89 1.01
N THR A 283 -4.85 18.70 0.12
CA THR A 283 -5.60 19.84 -0.40
C THR A 283 -6.46 20.33 0.75
N LEU A 284 -5.93 21.33 1.46
CA LEU A 284 -6.70 22.15 2.35
C LEU A 284 -7.78 22.84 1.51
N ASP A 285 -9.05 22.45 1.69
CA ASP A 285 -10.21 23.15 1.14
C ASP A 285 -10.45 24.52 1.81
N ALA A 286 -9.50 25.00 2.62
CA ALA A 286 -9.51 26.31 3.26
C ALA A 286 -8.32 27.15 2.77
N PRO A 287 -8.52 28.45 2.47
CA PRO A 287 -7.42 29.33 2.12
C PRO A 287 -6.41 29.39 3.27
N ALA A 288 -5.12 29.43 2.94
CA ALA A 288 -4.01 29.44 3.90
C ALA A 288 -4.09 30.57 4.95
N SER A 289 -4.86 31.63 4.68
CA SER A 289 -5.16 32.71 5.63
C SER A 289 -5.95 32.25 6.86
N ALA A 290 -6.71 31.15 6.76
CA ALA A 290 -7.45 30.58 7.89
C ALA A 290 -6.53 29.88 8.92
N ILE A 291 -5.31 29.49 8.52
CA ILE A 291 -4.33 28.82 9.39
C ILE A 291 -3.29 29.82 9.90
N LEU A 292 -2.86 30.76 9.06
CA LEU A 292 -1.74 31.65 9.40
C LEU A 292 -2.15 32.92 10.15
N GLY A 293 -3.43 33.27 10.20
CA GLY A 293 -3.87 34.56 10.73
C GLY A 293 -3.34 35.72 9.90
N ASP A 294 -4.17 36.73 9.62
CA ASP A 294 -3.72 37.88 8.86
C ASP A 294 -2.61 38.62 9.61
N GLY A 295 -1.42 38.64 9.00
CA GLY A 295 -0.30 39.56 9.18
C GLY A 295 -0.17 40.25 10.54
N LEU A 296 0.72 39.71 11.38
CA LEU A 296 1.40 40.52 12.38
C LEU A 296 2.33 41.51 11.67
N GLN A 297 1.85 42.74 11.44
CA GLN A 297 2.77 43.88 11.37
C GLN A 297 3.37 44.11 12.77
N PRO A 298 4.69 44.32 12.89
CA PRO A 298 5.31 44.57 14.18
C PRO A 298 4.95 45.98 14.66
N THR A 299 4.04 46.08 15.64
CA THR A 299 3.82 47.30 16.41
C THR A 299 4.88 47.44 17.51
N PRO A 300 5.45 48.63 17.74
CA PRO A 300 6.49 48.85 18.74
C PRO A 300 5.93 48.76 20.16
N ALA A 301 6.75 48.23 21.07
CA ALA A 301 6.40 48.00 22.47
C ALA A 301 6.01 49.29 23.22
N PRO A 302 4.93 49.29 24.02
CA PRO A 302 4.71 50.33 25.02
C PRO A 302 5.35 49.97 26.37
N ALA A 303 5.88 51.00 27.02
CA ALA A 303 6.54 50.99 28.32
C ALA A 303 5.58 50.68 29.49
N PRO A 304 6.08 50.35 30.70
CA PRO A 304 5.28 49.72 31.74
C PRO A 304 4.42 50.74 32.50
N SER A 305 3.19 50.37 32.83
CA SER A 305 2.43 51.07 33.87
C SER A 305 1.71 50.08 34.78
N GLN A 306 1.93 50.32 36.07
CA GLN A 306 1.39 49.57 37.20
C GLN A 306 -0.11 49.83 37.34
N THR A 307 -0.91 48.82 37.68
CA THR A 307 -1.96 48.93 38.70
C THR A 307 -2.48 47.54 39.08
N ALA A 308 -2.88 47.43 40.35
CA ALA A 308 -3.04 46.20 41.10
C ALA A 308 -4.37 45.47 40.88
N ARG A 309 -4.30 44.14 41.06
CA ARG A 309 -5.30 43.19 41.63
C ARG A 309 -6.78 43.39 41.26
N LYS A 310 -7.38 42.32 40.72
CA LYS A 310 -8.30 41.46 41.49
C LYS A 310 -8.68 40.18 40.72
N SER A 311 -8.66 39.10 41.49
CA SER A 311 -9.19 37.77 41.21
C SER A 311 -10.67 37.81 40.81
N GLY A 312 -11.02 37.08 39.75
CA GLY A 312 -12.39 36.77 39.37
C GLY A 312 -12.39 35.68 38.32
N ALA A 313 -12.59 34.43 38.76
CA ALA A 313 -12.82 33.30 37.88
C ALA A 313 -14.12 33.54 37.09
N ALA A 314 -14.03 33.61 35.77
CA ALA A 314 -15.16 33.59 34.88
C ALA A 314 -15.10 32.31 34.05
N LYS A 315 -16.09 31.42 34.30
CA LYS A 315 -16.40 30.24 33.50
C LYS A 315 -16.54 30.63 32.03
N ARG A 316 -15.84 29.92 31.15
CA ARG A 316 -16.21 29.81 29.73
C ARG A 316 -16.98 28.50 29.58
N ASP A 317 -18.25 28.62 29.18
CA ASP A 317 -19.08 27.51 28.77
C ASP A 317 -18.68 27.12 27.34
N ASP A 318 -17.76 26.17 27.20
CA ASP A 318 -17.64 25.40 25.96
C ASP A 318 -18.65 24.26 26.02
N LYS A 319 -19.75 24.44 25.28
CA LYS A 319 -20.58 23.32 24.84
C LYS A 319 -19.83 22.60 23.73
N ASP A 320 -18.83 21.81 24.11
CA ASP A 320 -18.31 20.75 23.28
C ASP A 320 -18.95 19.46 23.77
N THR A 321 -19.73 18.82 22.89
CA THR A 321 -20.41 17.55 23.16
C THR A 321 -19.38 16.42 23.21
N SER A 322 -18.58 16.36 24.28
CA SER A 322 -17.91 15.12 24.67
C SER A 322 -18.99 14.16 25.18
N MET A 323 -19.09 12.99 24.57
CA MET A 323 -19.76 11.87 25.23
C MET A 323 -18.89 11.50 26.44
N ASP A 324 -19.22 12.06 27.61
CA ASP A 324 -18.66 11.63 28.88
C ASP A 324 -19.08 10.18 29.13
N ILE A 325 -18.18 9.24 28.79
CA ILE A 325 -18.33 7.85 29.22
C ILE A 325 -18.07 7.84 30.74
N PRO A 326 -19.07 7.57 31.60
CA PRO A 326 -18.89 7.69 33.04
C PRO A 326 -17.83 6.70 33.53
N GLY A 327 -16.71 7.21 34.06
CA GLY A 327 -15.68 6.42 34.75
C GLY A 327 -14.29 6.38 34.11
N LEU A 328 -14.10 6.93 32.90
CA LEU A 328 -12.77 7.07 32.30
C LEU A 328 -12.15 8.42 32.64
N LYS A 329 -11.01 8.41 33.34
CA LYS A 329 -10.19 9.62 33.57
C LYS A 329 -9.47 9.98 32.28
N ASN A 330 -9.14 11.26 32.08
CA ASN A 330 -8.34 11.66 30.93
C ASN A 330 -6.97 10.98 30.99
N TRP A 331 -6.36 10.71 29.82
CA TRP A 331 -5.07 10.03 29.77
C TRP A 331 -3.97 10.79 30.54
N TYR A 332 -3.99 12.12 30.53
CA TYR A 332 -3.04 12.96 31.27
C TYR A 332 -3.28 12.97 32.78
N ASP A 333 -4.47 12.54 33.24
CA ASP A 333 -4.79 12.34 34.66
C ASP A 333 -4.33 10.96 35.17
N ILE A 334 -4.03 10.02 34.25
CA ILE A 334 -3.62 8.65 34.55
C ILE A 334 -2.12 8.44 34.31
N ILE A 335 -1.57 9.09 33.28
CA ILE A 335 -0.18 8.92 32.84
C ILE A 335 0.53 10.26 32.97
N PRO A 336 1.50 10.39 33.90
CA PRO A 336 2.35 11.58 33.96
C PRO A 336 3.21 11.64 32.69
N PRO A 337 3.14 12.73 31.89
CA PRO A 337 4.02 12.90 30.73
C PRO A 337 5.49 12.89 31.13
N HIS A 338 6.38 12.62 30.16
CA HIS A 338 7.81 12.58 30.39
C HIS A 338 8.33 13.90 31.00
N GLU A 339 9.39 13.81 31.79
CA GLU A 339 9.92 14.94 32.55
C GLU A 339 10.27 16.14 31.65
N ASP A 340 10.79 15.89 30.46
CA ASP A 340 11.19 16.94 29.50
C ASP A 340 9.99 17.73 28.97
N ILE A 341 8.87 17.06 28.71
CA ILE A 341 7.60 17.69 28.32
C ILE A 341 7.05 18.51 29.49
N ARG A 342 7.12 17.97 30.70
CA ARG A 342 6.64 18.65 31.92
C ARG A 342 7.48 19.87 32.29
N LYS A 343 8.78 19.84 32.01
CA LYS A 343 9.72 20.94 32.28
C LYS A 343 9.78 21.98 31.15
N GLY A 344 9.12 21.73 30.01
CA GLY A 344 9.20 22.61 28.84
C GLY A 344 10.57 22.63 28.16
N ASN A 345 11.46 21.70 28.51
CA ASN A 345 12.78 21.55 27.91
C ASN A 345 12.68 20.54 26.76
N PHE A 346 11.93 20.91 25.72
CA PHE A 346 11.66 20.07 24.56
C PHE A 346 12.60 20.46 23.41
N ASP A 347 13.50 19.55 23.03
CA ASP A 347 14.34 19.71 21.83
C ASP A 347 13.85 18.75 20.74
N GLU A 348 13.27 19.32 19.68
CA GLU A 348 12.76 18.57 18.53
C GLU A 348 13.86 17.78 17.81
N ALA A 349 15.12 18.22 17.90
CA ALA A 349 16.25 17.53 17.29
C ALA A 349 16.49 16.13 17.90
N ILE A 350 16.04 15.89 19.14
CA ILE A 350 16.12 14.58 19.80
C ILE A 350 15.24 13.53 19.10
N PHE A 351 14.24 13.92 18.29
CA PHE A 351 13.37 12.95 17.60
C PHE A 351 13.85 12.55 16.20
N ALA A 352 14.90 13.20 15.70
CA ALA A 352 15.51 12.85 14.42
C ALA A 352 16.60 11.80 14.63
N ALA A 353 16.28 10.53 14.39
CA ALA A 353 17.29 9.48 14.37
C ALA A 353 18.26 9.69 13.20
N ASP A 354 19.56 9.67 13.48
CA ASP A 354 20.66 9.65 12.51
C ASP A 354 21.54 8.43 12.77
N LEU A 355 21.64 7.54 11.77
CA LEU A 355 22.42 6.30 11.89
C LEU A 355 23.94 6.57 11.97
N GLY A 356 24.44 7.60 11.28
CA GLY A 356 25.83 8.01 11.33
C GLY A 356 26.20 8.49 12.73
N ASP A 357 25.38 9.34 13.34
CA ASP A 357 25.60 9.82 14.71
C ASP A 357 25.59 8.68 15.74
N VAL A 358 24.71 7.68 15.53
CA VAL A 358 24.65 6.48 16.38
C VAL A 358 25.92 5.65 16.22
N ALA A 359 26.38 5.44 14.98
CA ALA A 359 27.59 4.66 14.70
C ALA A 359 28.87 5.35 15.20
N ASP A 360 28.93 6.68 15.13
CA ASP A 360 30.04 7.50 15.63
C ASP A 360 29.96 7.77 17.15
N GLY A 361 28.85 7.38 17.81
CA GLY A 361 28.68 7.49 19.26
C GLY A 361 28.36 8.90 19.78
N VAL A 362 27.93 9.79 18.89
CA VAL A 362 27.58 11.19 19.20
C VAL A 362 26.07 11.45 19.28
N ALA A 363 25.25 10.47 18.87
CA ALA A 363 23.79 10.56 18.95
C ALA A 363 23.27 10.79 20.39
N PRO A 364 22.05 11.35 20.55
CA PRO A 364 21.37 11.45 21.83
C PRO A 364 21.30 10.10 22.57
N PRO A 365 21.31 10.07 23.91
CA PRO A 365 21.31 8.82 24.68
C PRO A 365 20.21 7.84 24.31
N ASP A 366 19.05 8.34 23.89
CA ASP A 366 17.90 7.53 23.48
C ASP A 366 18.13 6.70 22.21
N TYR A 367 19.02 7.16 21.33
CA TYR A 367 19.43 6.41 20.13
C TYR A 367 20.80 5.79 20.27
N ARG A 368 21.67 6.32 21.13
CA ARG A 368 23.03 5.79 21.31
C ARG A 368 23.09 4.59 22.25
N ASP A 369 22.31 4.62 23.34
CA ASP A 369 22.29 3.52 24.28
C ASP A 369 21.31 2.43 23.81
N PRO A 370 21.81 1.21 23.51
CA PRO A 370 20.98 0.16 22.93
C PRO A 370 19.87 -0.28 23.88
N TYR A 371 20.07 -0.23 25.19
CA TYR A 371 19.05 -0.61 26.16
C TYR A 371 17.92 0.41 26.22
N LEU A 372 18.25 1.71 26.30
CA LEU A 372 17.25 2.78 26.25
C LEU A 372 16.49 2.77 24.92
N PHE A 373 17.20 2.60 23.81
CA PHE A 373 16.61 2.52 22.48
C PHE A 373 15.56 1.40 22.40
N PHE A 374 15.91 0.16 22.74
CA PHE A 374 14.96 -0.96 22.68
C PHE A 374 13.87 -0.87 23.74
N LYS A 375 14.15 -0.29 24.92
CA LYS A 375 13.15 -0.06 25.97
C LYS A 375 12.07 0.93 25.55
N LYS A 376 12.43 1.94 24.75
CA LYS A 376 11.51 2.94 24.19
C LYS A 376 10.93 2.52 22.84
N THR A 377 11.45 1.45 22.23
CA THR A 377 10.98 0.96 20.93
C THR A 377 9.91 -0.10 21.12
N TYR A 378 8.72 0.16 20.60
CA TYR A 378 7.69 -0.87 20.47
C TYR A 378 8.06 -1.82 19.31
N PRO A 379 8.18 -3.15 19.55
CA PRO A 379 8.56 -4.10 18.50
C PRO A 379 7.37 -4.34 17.57
N THR A 380 7.17 -3.46 16.59
CA THR A 380 6.15 -3.63 15.55
C THR A 380 6.41 -4.91 14.76
N GLN A 381 5.37 -5.52 14.19
CA GLN A 381 5.52 -6.73 13.37
C GLN A 381 6.52 -6.53 12.22
N GLY A 382 6.51 -5.36 11.58
CA GLY A 382 7.46 -5.02 10.53
C GLY A 382 8.91 -5.00 11.02
N LEU A 383 9.18 -4.45 12.20
CA LEU A 383 10.52 -4.44 12.79
C LEU A 383 10.96 -5.86 13.18
N GLN A 384 10.06 -6.66 13.77
CA GLN A 384 10.35 -8.06 14.10
C GLN A 384 10.70 -8.86 12.84
N ASN A 385 9.89 -8.76 11.78
CA ASN A 385 10.13 -9.44 10.50
C ASN A 385 11.46 -9.01 9.86
N LEU A 386 11.79 -7.72 9.94
CA LEU A 386 13.06 -7.20 9.44
C LEU A 386 14.26 -7.80 10.17
N LEU A 387 14.25 -7.82 11.51
CA LEU A 387 15.33 -8.40 12.31
C LEU A 387 15.47 -9.91 12.07
N SER A 388 14.35 -10.65 11.99
CA SER A 388 14.35 -12.08 11.68
C SER A 388 14.93 -12.38 10.31
N ARG A 389 14.61 -11.57 9.29
CA ARG A 389 15.16 -11.73 7.93
C ARG A 389 16.66 -11.44 7.87
N VAL A 390 17.13 -10.42 8.59
CA VAL A 390 18.56 -10.13 8.72
C VAL A 390 19.29 -11.31 9.35
N GLN A 391 18.74 -11.89 10.43
CA GLN A 391 19.30 -13.08 11.06
C GLN A 391 19.33 -14.27 10.11
N GLU A 392 18.22 -14.61 9.47
CA GLU A 392 18.13 -15.76 8.56
C GLU A 392 19.14 -15.64 7.41
N THR A 393 19.29 -14.44 6.85
CA THR A 393 20.25 -14.18 5.76
C THR A 393 21.69 -14.36 6.24
N LEU A 394 22.02 -13.88 7.44
CA LEU A 394 23.37 -13.99 8.01
C LEU A 394 23.73 -15.42 8.45
N THR A 395 22.77 -16.20 8.97
CA THR A 395 23.04 -17.55 9.49
C THR A 395 22.97 -18.62 8.41
N THR A 396 22.04 -18.50 7.45
CA THR A 396 21.81 -19.54 6.44
C THR A 396 22.46 -19.23 5.10
N GLY A 397 22.81 -17.96 4.84
CA GLY A 397 23.23 -17.48 3.52
C GLY A 397 22.14 -17.55 2.45
N LYS A 398 20.89 -17.89 2.82
CA LYS A 398 19.72 -17.92 1.93
C LYS A 398 18.89 -16.66 2.14
N GLY A 399 18.39 -16.09 1.05
CA GLY A 399 17.59 -14.87 1.07
C GLY A 399 18.21 -13.73 0.26
N SER A 400 17.62 -12.54 0.37
CA SER A 400 18.12 -11.33 -0.31
C SER A 400 19.25 -10.70 0.51
N SER A 401 20.46 -10.70 -0.02
CA SER A 401 21.62 -10.03 0.61
C SER A 401 21.52 -8.49 0.59
N VAL A 402 20.55 -7.94 -0.14
CA VAL A 402 20.26 -6.51 -0.19
C VAL A 402 18.82 -6.30 0.27
N ILE A 403 18.64 -5.47 1.29
CA ILE A 403 17.34 -5.09 1.84
C ILE A 403 17.15 -3.60 1.61
N GLN A 404 16.19 -3.24 0.75
CA GLN A 404 15.76 -1.86 0.60
C GLN A 404 14.64 -1.56 1.60
N ILE A 405 14.92 -0.71 2.59
CA ILE A 405 13.91 -0.28 3.55
C ILE A 405 13.04 0.79 2.90
N GLN A 406 11.83 0.40 2.51
CA GLN A 406 10.81 1.29 1.99
C GLN A 406 9.79 1.57 3.09
N THR A 407 9.84 2.77 3.66
CA THR A 407 8.74 3.32 4.45
C THR A 407 8.43 4.72 3.94
N PRO A 408 7.16 5.20 4.05
CA PRO A 408 6.82 6.59 3.80
C PRO A 408 7.63 7.56 4.68
N PHE A 409 7.54 8.86 4.38
CA PHE A 409 8.17 9.92 5.19
C PHE A 409 7.71 9.79 6.66
N GLY A 410 8.66 9.89 7.60
CA GLY A 410 8.38 9.66 9.03
C GLY A 410 8.15 8.20 9.45
N GLY A 411 8.11 7.23 8.52
CA GLY A 411 7.82 5.81 8.83
C GLY A 411 8.94 5.01 9.52
N GLY A 412 9.96 5.68 10.08
CA GLY A 412 10.97 5.01 10.92
C GLY A 412 12.10 4.27 10.19
N LYS A 413 12.47 4.64 8.95
CA LYS A 413 13.61 4.01 8.23
C LYS A 413 14.89 4.04 9.05
N THR A 414 15.29 5.22 9.51
CA THR A 414 16.51 5.37 10.30
C THR A 414 16.39 4.64 11.63
N HIS A 415 15.20 4.64 12.24
CA HIS A 415 14.92 3.86 13.45
C HIS A 415 15.13 2.35 13.24
N ALA A 416 14.66 1.82 12.11
CA ALA A 416 14.85 0.42 11.75
C ALA A 416 16.33 0.09 11.51
N LEU A 417 17.09 0.99 10.87
CA LEU A 417 18.54 0.84 10.70
C LEU A 417 19.28 0.85 12.04
N VAL A 418 18.92 1.75 12.96
CA VAL A 418 19.49 1.81 14.32
C VAL A 418 19.17 0.53 15.10
N ALA A 419 17.95 -0.01 14.96
CA ALA A 419 17.56 -1.27 15.57
C ALA A 419 18.42 -2.45 15.06
N ILE A 420 18.63 -2.53 13.74
CA ILE A 420 19.55 -3.54 13.15
C ILE A 420 20.96 -3.34 13.68
N TYR A 421 21.45 -2.09 13.68
CA TYR A 421 22.80 -1.77 14.15
C TYR A 421 23.01 -2.23 15.59
N HIS A 422 22.12 -1.85 16.52
CA HIS A 422 22.22 -2.28 17.92
C HIS A 422 22.03 -3.77 18.11
N TYR A 423 21.12 -4.40 17.37
CA TYR A 423 20.96 -5.85 17.42
C TYR A 423 22.26 -6.58 17.06
N LEU A 424 22.91 -6.20 15.95
CA LEU A 424 24.11 -6.87 15.45
C LEU A 424 25.39 -6.52 16.21
N THR A 425 25.48 -5.32 16.80
CA THR A 425 26.70 -4.85 17.50
C THR A 425 26.62 -4.95 19.02
N ASN A 426 25.41 -4.91 19.57
CA ASN A 426 25.15 -4.83 21.02
C ASN A 426 24.16 -5.91 21.50
N GLY A 427 23.88 -6.95 20.72
CA GLY A 427 22.84 -7.95 21.01
C GLY A 427 22.86 -8.51 22.43
N GLN A 428 24.05 -8.75 23.01
CA GLN A 428 24.18 -9.24 24.38
C GLN A 428 23.60 -8.27 25.43
N ARG A 429 23.70 -6.96 25.22
CA ARG A 429 23.20 -5.92 26.14
C ARG A 429 21.67 -5.78 26.09
N VAL A 430 21.04 -6.22 25.00
CA VAL A 430 19.61 -6.04 24.74
C VAL A 430 18.85 -7.35 24.61
N LYS A 431 19.48 -8.49 24.92
CA LYS A 431 18.93 -9.83 24.75
C LYS A 431 17.49 -9.98 25.27
N GLU A 432 17.20 -9.40 26.44
CA GLU A 432 15.88 -9.49 27.08
C GLU A 432 14.81 -8.58 26.45
N LEU A 433 15.23 -7.60 25.64
CA LEU A 433 14.36 -6.65 24.94
C LEU A 433 14.18 -6.99 23.46
N LEU A 434 14.93 -7.97 22.94
CA LEU A 434 14.81 -8.42 21.57
C LEU A 434 13.51 -9.22 21.36
N PRO A 435 12.89 -9.13 20.17
CA PRO A 435 11.80 -10.03 19.79
C PRO A 435 12.14 -11.51 19.98
N ALA A 436 11.12 -12.31 20.31
CA ALA A 436 11.28 -13.75 20.47
C ALA A 436 11.76 -14.42 19.17
N GLY A 437 12.64 -15.42 19.30
CA GLY A 437 13.19 -16.17 18.16
C GLY A 437 14.47 -15.58 17.55
N LEU A 438 14.93 -14.42 18.04
CA LEU A 438 16.22 -13.89 17.62
C LEU A 438 17.38 -14.54 18.39
N GLU A 439 18.40 -14.96 17.64
CA GLU A 439 19.67 -15.47 18.13
C GLU A 439 20.68 -14.32 18.30
N LEU A 440 21.66 -14.50 19.17
CA LEU A 440 22.71 -13.49 19.34
C LEU A 440 23.80 -13.72 18.28
N LEU A 441 23.88 -12.77 17.34
CA LEU A 441 24.86 -12.78 16.27
C LEU A 441 26.01 -11.81 16.59
N SER A 442 27.19 -12.12 16.04
CA SER A 442 28.38 -11.26 16.13
C SER A 442 29.04 -11.05 14.76
N PRO A 443 28.33 -10.52 13.75
CA PRO A 443 28.92 -10.25 12.44
C PRO A 443 29.83 -9.02 12.49
N LYS A 444 30.68 -8.87 11.48
CA LYS A 444 31.34 -7.60 11.18
C LYS A 444 30.32 -6.66 10.52
N VAL A 445 30.16 -5.46 11.06
CA VAL A 445 29.17 -4.48 10.60
C VAL A 445 29.89 -3.26 10.05
N SER A 446 29.42 -2.75 8.90
CA SER A 446 29.83 -1.46 8.36
C SER A 446 28.61 -0.57 8.20
N VAL A 447 28.78 0.71 8.53
CA VAL A 447 27.78 1.77 8.42
C VAL A 447 28.36 2.89 7.56
N VAL A 448 27.66 3.22 6.47
CA VAL A 448 27.98 4.36 5.61
C VAL A 448 26.75 5.25 5.53
N ALA A 449 26.84 6.43 6.14
CA ALA A 449 25.78 7.43 6.12
C ALA A 449 26.16 8.53 5.11
N GLY A 450 25.39 8.65 4.03
CA GLY A 450 25.72 9.58 2.94
C GLY A 450 25.71 11.05 3.35
N ASN A 451 24.94 11.43 4.36
CA ASN A 451 24.90 12.77 4.95
C ASN A 451 26.15 13.09 5.81
N HIS A 452 26.95 12.08 6.16
CA HIS A 452 28.21 12.22 6.89
C HIS A 452 29.43 12.09 5.97
N TRP A 453 29.21 11.87 4.67
CA TRP A 453 30.28 11.62 3.72
C TRP A 453 30.67 12.88 2.95
N ASP A 454 31.97 13.19 2.92
CA ASP A 454 32.54 14.19 2.02
C ASP A 454 32.87 13.51 0.67
N PRO A 455 32.15 13.82 -0.42
CA PRO A 455 32.38 13.18 -1.72
C PRO A 455 33.69 13.64 -2.39
N ILE A 456 34.32 14.72 -1.92
CA ILE A 456 35.57 15.25 -2.48
C ILE A 456 36.77 14.69 -1.70
N ALA A 457 36.73 14.82 -0.37
CA ALA A 457 37.86 14.43 0.48
C ALA A 457 37.79 12.97 0.95
N GLY A 458 36.61 12.35 0.91
CA GLY A 458 36.37 11.04 1.53
C GLY A 458 36.51 11.09 3.05
N ARG A 459 36.92 9.97 3.65
CA ARG A 459 37.18 9.88 5.10
C ARG A 459 38.62 9.44 5.35
N THR A 460 39.32 10.16 6.22
CA THR A 460 40.68 9.80 6.64
C THR A 460 40.68 9.45 8.12
N THR A 461 41.07 8.21 8.43
CA THR A 461 41.29 7.77 9.82
C THR A 461 42.55 6.91 9.86
N ASP A 462 43.33 7.03 10.94
CA ASP A 462 44.58 6.29 11.15
C ASP A 462 45.56 6.35 9.96
N GLY A 463 45.62 7.51 9.28
CA GLY A 463 46.52 7.75 8.15
C GLY A 463 46.08 7.12 6.82
N VAL A 464 44.94 6.42 6.77
CA VAL A 464 44.38 5.86 5.55
C VAL A 464 43.25 6.74 5.05
N SER A 465 43.40 7.29 3.85
CA SER A 465 42.41 8.14 3.19
C SER A 465 41.55 7.28 2.27
N ARG A 466 40.24 7.29 2.48
CA ARG A 466 39.28 6.43 1.79
C ARG A 466 38.32 7.30 1.00
N ARG A 467 38.42 7.23 -0.33
CA ARG A 467 37.74 8.15 -1.25
C ARG A 467 36.36 7.66 -1.67
N THR A 468 36.13 6.35 -1.60
CA THR A 468 34.90 5.69 -2.05
C THR A 468 34.22 4.95 -0.91
N PHE A 469 32.93 4.64 -1.10
CA PHE A 469 32.22 3.76 -0.17
C PHE A 469 32.82 2.36 -0.11
N TRP A 470 33.44 1.87 -1.18
CA TRP A 470 34.09 0.56 -1.19
C TRP A 470 35.30 0.54 -0.26
N GLY A 471 36.14 1.58 -0.31
CA GLY A 471 37.28 1.74 0.59
C GLY A 471 36.85 1.87 2.05
N GLU A 472 35.79 2.65 2.34
CA GLU A 472 35.23 2.78 3.69
C GLU A 472 34.68 1.46 4.22
N ILE A 473 33.86 0.74 3.45
CA ILE A 473 33.29 -0.56 3.85
C ILE A 473 34.42 -1.57 4.11
N ALA A 474 35.40 -1.64 3.21
CA ALA A 474 36.53 -2.54 3.34
C ALA A 474 37.36 -2.26 4.61
N TRP A 475 37.59 -0.98 4.91
CA TRP A 475 38.26 -0.55 6.14
C TRP A 475 37.45 -0.87 7.40
N GLN A 476 36.15 -0.59 7.42
CA GLN A 476 35.33 -0.85 8.62
C GLN A 476 35.21 -2.36 8.92
N ILE A 477 35.17 -3.22 7.89
CA ILE A 477 35.07 -4.67 8.06
C ILE A 477 36.45 -5.32 8.34
N GLY A 478 37.51 -4.86 7.68
CA GLY A 478 38.81 -5.52 7.64
C GLY A 478 40.00 -4.71 8.16
N GLY A 479 39.79 -3.48 8.61
CA GLY A 479 40.85 -2.54 8.97
C GLY A 479 41.79 -2.25 7.79
N ALA A 480 43.06 -2.01 8.09
CA ALA A 480 44.09 -1.76 7.07
C ALA A 480 44.24 -2.89 6.05
N ALA A 481 44.16 -4.14 6.49
CA ALA A 481 44.23 -5.30 5.60
C ALA A 481 43.03 -5.37 4.65
N GLY A 482 41.83 -5.03 5.13
CA GLY A 482 40.63 -4.95 4.30
C GLY A 482 40.72 -3.86 3.24
N TYR A 483 41.15 -2.65 3.66
CA TYR A 483 41.39 -1.55 2.74
C TYR A 483 42.41 -1.90 1.65
N GLU A 484 43.52 -2.55 2.01
CA GLU A 484 44.56 -2.93 1.05
C GLU A 484 44.00 -3.80 -0.10
N MET A 485 43.06 -4.70 0.19
CA MET A 485 42.40 -5.54 -0.83
C MET A 485 41.54 -4.73 -1.82
N PHE A 486 41.11 -3.53 -1.43
CA PHE A 486 40.24 -2.66 -2.22
C PHE A 486 40.92 -1.35 -2.64
N ARG A 487 42.20 -1.15 -2.32
CA ARG A 487 42.96 0.09 -2.59
C ARG A 487 42.81 0.54 -4.04
N ASP A 488 43.02 -0.37 -4.99
CA ASP A 488 42.90 -0.05 -6.42
C ASP A 488 41.50 0.44 -6.80
N ASN A 489 40.43 -0.06 -6.16
CA ASN A 489 39.06 0.39 -6.40
C ASN A 489 38.74 1.72 -5.70
N ASP A 490 39.49 2.06 -4.65
CA ASP A 490 39.31 3.31 -3.90
C ASP A 490 40.12 4.46 -4.51
N GLU A 491 41.26 4.16 -5.14
CA GLU A 491 42.15 5.13 -5.76
C GLU A 491 41.89 5.35 -7.26
N ALA A 492 41.14 4.46 -7.93
CA ALA A 492 40.72 4.57 -9.33
C ALA A 492 39.68 5.67 -9.57
#